data_AF-W1Y627-F1
#
_entry.id   AF-W1Y627-F1
#
_cell.length_a   1.000
_cell.length_b   1.000
_cell.length_c   1.000
_cell.angle_alpha   90.00
_cell.angle_beta   90.00
_cell.angle_gamma   90.00
#
_symmetry.space_group_name_H-M   'P 1'
#
loop_
_entity.id
_entity.type
_entity.pdbx_description
1 polymer ?
#
loop_
_entity_poly.entity_id
_entity_poly.type
_entity_poly.pdbx_seq_one_letter_code
_entity_poly.pdbx_strand_id
1 'polypeptide(L)'
;KSMHMASLMNNTGAIMSCDIYDHKLELINQNAERLGVSIISTKLQDGRYLPDNWKEQFDRVLVDAPCSGLGILQKKLDMRWRKTESLLIE
;
A
#
# COMPACT_ATOMS: atom_id res chain seq x y z
N LYS A 1 4.24 4.74 1.95
CA LYS A 1 3.03 5.59 1.95
C LYS A 1 2.47 5.72 3.36
N SER A 2 2.14 4.61 4.01
CA SER A 2 1.61 4.60 5.38
C SER A 2 2.47 5.39 6.39
N MET A 3 3.79 5.21 6.39
CA MET A 3 4.69 5.98 7.27
C MET A 3 4.61 7.50 7.04
N HIS A 4 4.46 7.92 5.79
CA HIS A 4 4.35 9.34 5.47
C HIS A 4 3.01 9.90 5.93
N MET A 5 1.91 9.15 5.76
CA MET A 5 0.61 9.54 6.32
C MET A 5 0.68 9.63 7.85
N ALA A 6 1.34 8.68 8.51
CA ALA A 6 1.50 8.72 9.96
C ALA A 6 2.28 9.96 10.43
N SER A 7 3.33 10.35 9.68
CA SER A 7 4.06 11.58 9.92
C SER A 7 3.18 12.83 9.73
N LEU A 8 2.35 12.90 8.68
CA LEU A 8 1.41 14.00 8.47
C LEU A 8 0.34 14.08 9.56
N MET A 9 -0.04 12.93 10.12
CA MET A 9 -0.98 12.83 11.25
C MET A 9 -0.30 13.07 12.61
N ASN A 10 0.98 13.45 12.64
CA ASN A 10 1.79 13.61 13.85
C ASN A 10 1.70 12.38 14.79
N ASN A 11 1.64 11.18 14.20
CA ASN A 11 1.47 9.91 14.90
C ASN A 11 0.22 9.88 15.83
N THR A 12 -0.86 10.55 15.44
CA THR A 12 -2.16 10.54 16.13
C THR A 12 -3.26 9.92 15.26
N GLY A 13 -4.26 9.30 15.87
CA GLY A 13 -5.33 8.59 15.16
C GLY A 13 -4.99 7.13 14.85
N ALA A 14 -5.49 6.60 13.74
CA ALA A 14 -5.27 5.21 13.33
C ALA A 14 -5.16 5.08 11.80
N ILE A 15 -4.30 4.18 11.33
CA ILE A 15 -4.11 3.85 9.92
C ILE A 15 -4.13 2.34 9.77
N MET A 16 -5.05 1.83 8.94
CA MET A 16 -5.06 0.42 8.54
C MET A 16 -4.35 0.26 7.20
N SER A 17 -3.24 -0.49 7.18
CA SER A 17 -2.47 -0.79 5.97
C SER A 17 -2.75 -2.22 5.51
N CYS A 18 -3.25 -2.35 4.28
CA CYS A 18 -3.63 -3.64 3.69
C CYS A 18 -2.74 -4.00 2.50
N ASP A 19 -2.41 -5.28 2.36
CA ASP A 19 -1.82 -5.87 1.16
C ASP A 19 -2.23 -7.35 1.09
N ILE A 20 -2.06 -7.98 -0.08
CA ILE A 20 -2.35 -9.40 -0.32
C ILE A 20 -1.15 -10.31 -0.01
N TYR A 21 0.02 -9.74 0.29
CA TYR A 21 1.23 -10.50 0.58
C TYR A 21 1.76 -10.24 2.00
N ASP A 22 1.89 -11.30 2.81
CA ASP A 22 2.37 -11.22 4.20
C ASP A 22 3.74 -10.55 4.32
N HIS A 23 4.68 -10.89 3.43
CA HIS A 23 6.03 -10.31 3.47
C HIS A 23 6.03 -8.78 3.34
N LYS A 24 5.03 -8.18 2.69
CA LYS A 24 4.93 -6.72 2.62
C LYS A 24 4.37 -6.14 3.92
N LEU A 25 3.44 -6.83 4.57
CA LEU A 25 2.92 -6.43 5.88
C LEU A 25 4.03 -6.45 6.93
N GLU A 26 4.86 -7.50 6.92
CA GLU A 26 6.08 -7.60 7.72
C GLU A 26 6.98 -6.38 7.51
N LEU A 27 7.27 -6.02 6.26
CA LEU A 27 8.07 -4.83 5.93
C LEU A 27 7.43 -3.53 6.42
N ILE A 28 6.10 -3.42 6.39
CA ILE A 28 5.38 -2.25 6.93
C ILE A 28 5.56 -2.19 8.44
N ASN A 29 5.39 -3.30 9.15
CA ASN A 29 5.55 -3.39 10.60
C ASN A 29 6.99 -3.04 11.03
N GLN A 30 8.00 -3.63 10.38
CA GLN A 30 9.41 -3.33 10.63
C GLN A 30 9.75 -1.85 10.39
N ASN A 31 9.18 -1.24 9.35
CA ASN A 31 9.37 0.19 9.10
C ASN A 31 8.65 1.06 10.13
N ALA A 32 7.47 0.65 10.60
CA ALA A 32 6.76 1.36 11.65
C ALA A 32 7.57 1.36 12.95
N GLU A 33 8.07 0.18 13.36
CA GLU A 33 8.93 0.02 14.53
C GLU A 33 10.20 0.88 14.42
N ARG A 34 10.93 0.75 13.30
CA ARG A 34 12.16 1.50 13.06
C ARG A 34 11.97 3.02 13.09
N LEU A 35 10.80 3.51 12.71
CA LEU A 35 10.48 4.95 12.65
C LEU A 35 9.69 5.43 13.87
N GLY A 36 9.41 4.57 14.85
CA GLY A 36 8.61 4.92 16.03
C GLY A 36 7.16 5.25 15.72
N VAL A 37 6.61 4.74 14.63
CA VAL A 37 5.20 4.94 14.24
C VAL A 37 4.33 3.94 14.98
N SER A 38 3.37 4.42 15.78
CA SER A 38 2.52 3.58 16.63
C SER A 38 1.07 3.47 16.17
N ILE A 39 0.65 4.26 15.17
CA ILE A 39 -0.74 4.32 14.72
C ILE A 39 -1.06 3.41 13.53
N ILE A 40 -0.10 2.59 13.07
CA ILE A 40 -0.30 1.70 11.92
C ILE A 40 -0.61 0.29 12.39
N SER A 41 -1.75 -0.25 11.94
CA SER A 41 -2.08 -1.68 12.01
C SER A 41 -2.05 -2.27 10.60
N THR A 42 -1.46 -3.47 10.44
CA THR A 42 -1.44 -4.19 9.17
C THR A 42 -2.54 -5.25 9.11
N LYS A 43 -3.09 -5.51 7.91
CA LYS A 43 -4.04 -6.59 7.67
C LYS A 43 -3.82 -7.23 6.31
N LEU A 44 -3.79 -8.55 6.26
CA LEU A 44 -3.81 -9.31 5.00
C LEU A 44 -5.22 -9.23 4.40
N GLN A 45 -5.35 -8.48 3.31
CA GLN A 45 -6.66 -8.15 2.74
C GLN A 45 -6.54 -7.81 1.25
N ASP A 46 -7.32 -8.50 0.43
CA ASP A 46 -7.53 -8.12 -0.97
C ASP A 46 -8.48 -6.92 -1.03
N GLY A 47 -8.02 -5.81 -1.61
CA GLY A 47 -8.79 -4.58 -1.73
C GLY A 47 -10.01 -4.68 -2.65
N ARG A 48 -10.12 -5.74 -3.46
CA ARG A 48 -11.29 -6.02 -4.30
C ARG A 48 -12.47 -6.58 -3.49
N TYR A 49 -12.19 -7.18 -2.32
CA TYR A 49 -13.17 -7.90 -1.51
C TYR A 49 -13.16 -7.40 -0.07
N LEU A 50 -13.79 -6.25 0.16
CA LEU A 50 -13.79 -5.63 1.49
C LEU A 50 -14.83 -6.27 2.43
N PRO A 51 -14.50 -6.49 3.71
CA PRO A 51 -15.46 -6.96 4.72
C PRO A 51 -16.67 -6.02 4.86
N ASP A 52 -17.88 -6.57 5.03
CA ASP A 52 -19.08 -5.75 5.19
C ASP A 52 -19.04 -4.84 6.42
N ASN A 53 -18.36 -5.27 7.49
CA ASN A 53 -18.19 -4.50 8.71
C ASN A 53 -17.23 -3.29 8.54
N TRP A 54 -16.64 -3.08 7.36
CA TRP A 54 -15.81 -1.92 7.05
C TRP A 54 -16.56 -0.75 6.42
N LYS A 55 -17.86 -0.94 6.13
CA LYS A 55 -18.72 0.13 5.64
C LYS A 55 -18.72 1.29 6.63
N GLU A 56 -18.44 2.49 6.12
CA GLU A 56 -18.42 3.75 6.87
C GLU A 56 -17.43 3.79 8.06
N GLN A 57 -16.44 2.90 8.09
CA GLN A 57 -15.45 2.84 9.18
C GLN A 57 -14.22 3.75 8.98
N PHE A 58 -14.06 4.35 7.80
CA PHE A 58 -12.87 5.12 7.44
C PHE A 58 -13.23 6.54 7.02
N ASP A 59 -12.58 7.54 7.63
CA ASP A 59 -12.75 8.94 7.22
C ASP A 59 -12.22 9.18 5.80
N ARG A 60 -11.10 8.54 5.45
CA ARG A 60 -10.41 8.68 4.17
C ARG A 60 -9.74 7.36 3.79
N VAL A 61 -9.64 7.11 2.47
CA VAL A 61 -8.99 5.91 1.92
C VAL A 61 -7.99 6.34 0.84
N LEU A 62 -6.77 5.83 0.92
CA LEU A 62 -5.75 5.94 -0.14
C LEU A 62 -5.59 4.58 -0.83
N VAL A 63 -5.90 4.53 -2.12
CA VAL A 63 -5.70 3.33 -2.94
C VAL A 63 -4.40 3.46 -3.74
N ASP A 64 -3.41 2.65 -3.38
CA ASP A 64 -2.18 2.47 -4.16
C ASP A 64 -2.33 1.25 -5.06
N ALA A 65 -3.05 1.41 -6.16
CA ALA A 65 -3.36 0.30 -7.06
C ALA A 65 -2.10 -0.23 -7.76
N PRO A 66 -1.98 -1.57 -7.95
CA PRO A 66 -1.01 -2.10 -8.88
C PRO A 66 -1.25 -1.51 -10.27
N CYS A 67 -0.20 -1.07 -10.92
CA CYS A 67 -0.29 -0.47 -12.25
C CYS A 67 0.78 -1.07 -13.18
N SER A 68 0.65 -0.76 -14.47
CA SER A 68 1.60 -1.17 -15.50
C SER A 68 3.05 -0.73 -15.23
N GLY A 69 3.28 0.25 -14.34
CA GLY A 69 4.63 0.70 -13.96
C GLY A 69 5.37 1.45 -15.07
N LEU A 70 4.68 1.87 -16.13
CA LEU A 70 5.29 2.60 -17.25
C LEU A 70 5.89 3.95 -16.81
N GLY A 71 5.33 4.58 -15.78
CA GLY A 71 5.83 5.86 -15.23
C GLY A 71 7.22 5.78 -14.57
N ILE A 72 7.74 4.58 -14.29
CA ILE A 72 9.06 4.40 -13.64
C ILE A 72 10.12 3.79 -14.57
N LEU A 73 9.87 3.72 -15.88
CA LEU A 73 10.81 3.14 -16.86
C LEU A 73 12.18 3.84 -16.89
N GLN A 74 12.25 5.14 -16.56
CA GLN A 74 13.53 5.85 -16.45
C GLN A 74 14.39 5.34 -15.27
N LYS A 75 13.74 4.86 -14.19
CA LYS A 75 14.43 4.33 -13.00
C LYS A 75 14.71 2.84 -13.09
N LYS A 76 13.90 2.10 -13.86
CA LYS A 76 14.04 0.65 -14.11
C LYS A 76 13.96 0.36 -15.61
N LEU A 77 15.08 0.58 -16.29
CA LEU A 77 15.18 0.47 -17.76
C LEU A 77 14.95 -0.95 -18.27
N ASP A 78 15.29 -1.95 -17.48
CA ASP A 78 15.12 -3.37 -17.78
C ASP A 78 13.65 -3.77 -17.98
N MET A 79 12.71 -3.06 -17.35
CA MET A 79 11.28 -3.32 -17.51
C MET A 79 10.79 -3.01 -18.93
N ARG A 80 11.47 -2.13 -19.68
CA ARG A 80 11.10 -1.82 -21.08
C ARG A 80 11.06 -3.08 -21.95
N TRP A 81 11.92 -4.06 -21.66
CA TRP A 81 12.05 -5.30 -22.41
C TRP A 81 11.11 -6.41 -21.94
N ARG A 82 10.44 -6.23 -20.79
CA ARG A 82 9.55 -7.23 -20.18
C ARG A 82 8.07 -6.86 -20.28
N LYS A 83 7.76 -5.69 -20.81
CA LYS A 83 6.37 -5.20 -20.96
C LYS A 83 5.83 -5.61 -22.32
N THR A 84 4.71 -6.32 -22.30
CA THR A 84 3.93 -6.69 -23.48
C THR A 84 2.60 -5.94 -23.46
N GLU A 85 1.98 -5.74 -24.63
CA GLU A 85 0.69 -5.07 -24.75
C GLU A 85 -0.42 -5.79 -23.96
N SER A 86 -0.36 -7.12 -23.88
CA SER A 86 -1.26 -7.92 -23.05
C SER A 86 -1.26 -7.54 -21.56
N LEU A 87 -0.13 -7.07 -21.02
CA LEU A 87 0.00 -6.63 -19.62
C LEU A 87 -0.53 -5.21 -19.37
N LEU A 88 -1.03 -4.52 -20.41
CA LEU A 88 -1.56 -3.16 -20.33
C LEU A 88 -3.09 -3.10 -20.45
N ILE A 89 -3.71 -4.21 -20.84
CA ILE A 89 -5.16 -4.30 -21.12
C ILE A 89 -5.95 -4.88 -19.92
N GLU A 90 -5.25 -5.47 -18.94
CA GLU A 90 -5.80 -5.88 -17.63
C GLU A 90 -5.86 -4.73 -16.62
#